data_AF-A0AAU3HV60-F1
#
_entry.id   AF-A0AAU3HV60-F1
#
_cell.length_a   1.000
_cell.length_b   1.000
_cell.length_c   1.000
_cell.angle_alpha   90.00
_cell.angle_beta   90.00
_cell.angle_gamma   90.00
#
_symmetry.space_group_name_H-M   'P 1'
#
loop_
_entity.id
_entity.type
_entity.pdbx_description
1 polymer ?
#
loop_
_entity_poly.entity_id
_entity_poly.type
_entity_poly.pdbx_seq_one_letter_code
_entity_poly.pdbx_strand_id
1 'polypeptide(L)'
;MTRKTTLTRIALAAAVTGGLLTGCTSDDESLTYQTDYSNHRPLRVVGYPSTGSLETVQKAVWRLADGDADALAALAVDDTHADATARNWVKAFGAAAKADVTADFYDEGSVRQVVVLYFAKSGQIKEIEARIGDDDSWGLTLAEPDPAEATAKPTWAPSKPGHSGSRTSGTESGN
;
A
#
# COMPACT_ATOMS: atom_id res chain seq x y z
N MET A 1 19.72 86.76 15.01
CA MET A 1 21.08 86.16 15.08
C MET A 1 20.94 84.69 15.45
N THR A 2 21.36 83.80 14.54
CA THR A 2 22.03 82.48 14.71
C THR A 2 21.61 81.61 15.94
N ARG A 3 21.15 80.35 15.82
CA ARG A 3 21.88 79.18 15.27
C ARG A 3 20.96 78.01 14.88
N LYS A 4 21.34 77.35 13.77
CA LYS A 4 21.03 75.96 13.38
C LYS A 4 21.75 74.97 14.29
N THR A 5 21.16 73.80 14.57
CA THR A 5 21.82 72.49 14.39
C THR A 5 20.85 71.31 14.37
N THR A 6 21.26 70.31 13.59
CA THR A 6 20.60 69.13 13.02
C THR A 6 20.66 67.89 13.94
N LEU A 7 19.98 66.80 13.49
CA LEU A 7 20.16 65.35 13.81
C LEU A 7 19.06 64.79 14.75
N THR A 8 18.45 63.61 14.56
CA THR A 8 18.91 62.36 13.92
C THR A 8 17.70 61.49 13.52
N ARG A 9 17.79 60.79 12.38
CA ARG A 9 16.91 59.68 11.98
C ARG A 9 17.25 58.43 12.80
N ILE A 10 16.25 57.67 13.26
CA ILE A 10 16.42 56.25 13.59
C ILE A 10 15.36 55.46 12.82
N ALA A 11 15.84 54.69 11.85
CA ALA A 11 15.07 53.70 11.11
C ALA A 11 14.97 52.43 11.95
N LEU A 12 13.77 51.88 12.10
CA LEU A 12 13.56 50.56 12.70
C LEU A 12 13.41 49.54 11.55
N ALA A 13 14.49 48.80 11.28
CA ALA A 13 14.49 47.69 10.34
C ALA A 13 13.86 46.47 11.03
N ALA A 14 12.69 46.03 10.56
CA ALA A 14 12.11 44.75 10.95
C ALA A 14 12.78 43.65 10.12
N ALA A 15 13.67 42.89 10.77
CA ALA A 15 14.21 41.65 10.24
C ALA A 15 13.11 40.58 10.28
N VAL A 16 12.53 40.25 9.12
CA VAL A 16 11.74 39.03 8.95
C VAL A 16 12.73 37.91 8.67
N THR A 17 13.16 37.22 9.73
CA THR A 17 13.78 35.90 9.62
C THR A 17 12.71 34.91 9.17
N GLY A 18 12.61 34.69 7.85
CA GLY A 18 11.90 33.56 7.27
C GLY A 18 12.66 32.28 7.62
N GLY A 19 12.21 31.58 8.64
CA GLY A 19 12.65 30.22 8.94
C GLY A 19 12.24 29.31 7.78
N LEU A 20 13.22 28.73 7.10
CA LEU A 20 13.01 27.60 6.22
C LEU A 20 12.61 26.41 7.11
N LEU A 21 11.31 26.17 7.23
CA LEU A 21 10.81 24.90 7.75
C LEU A 21 11.16 23.84 6.71
N THR A 22 12.25 23.12 6.97
CA THR A 22 12.53 21.83 6.35
C THR A 22 11.44 20.87 6.83
N GLY A 23 10.36 20.76 6.05
CA GLY A 23 9.25 19.88 6.33
C GLY A 23 9.72 18.43 6.43
N CYS A 24 9.35 17.78 7.52
CA CYS A 24 9.46 16.33 7.65
C CYS A 24 8.42 15.72 6.70
N THR A 25 8.84 15.24 5.54
CA THR A 25 7.98 14.59 4.54
C THR A 25 7.26 13.34 5.06
N SER A 26 7.67 12.84 6.24
CA SER A 26 7.02 11.75 6.96
C SER A 26 5.59 12.06 7.40
N ASP A 27 5.27 13.34 7.63
CA ASP A 27 3.95 13.73 8.11
C ASP A 27 2.90 13.54 7.01
N ASP A 28 3.22 13.88 5.76
CA ASP A 28 2.27 13.82 4.64
C ASP A 28 1.87 12.37 4.26
N GLU A 29 2.83 11.44 4.20
CA GLU A 29 2.56 10.02 3.95
C GLU A 29 1.76 9.39 5.10
N SER A 30 2.10 9.72 6.35
CA SER A 30 1.38 9.21 7.52
C SER A 30 -0.07 9.70 7.58
N LEU A 31 -0.30 10.97 7.24
CA LEU A 31 -1.63 11.57 7.15
C LEU A 31 -2.44 10.98 5.99
N THR A 32 -1.79 10.71 4.86
CA THR A 32 -2.41 10.06 3.69
C THR A 32 -2.85 8.65 4.06
N TYR A 33 -1.97 7.86 4.66
CA TYR A 33 -2.31 6.52 5.16
C TYR A 33 -3.45 6.55 6.18
N GLN A 34 -3.41 7.46 7.16
CA GLN A 34 -4.45 7.56 8.20
C GLN A 34 -5.81 7.96 7.60
N THR A 35 -5.80 8.83 6.60
CA THR A 35 -6.99 9.24 5.86
C THR A 35 -7.57 8.06 5.08
N ASP A 36 -6.75 7.35 4.32
CA ASP A 36 -7.16 6.16 3.58
C ASP A 36 -7.70 5.09 4.54
N TYR A 37 -6.99 4.82 5.64
CA TYR A 37 -7.41 3.85 6.64
C TYR A 37 -8.80 4.18 7.22
N SER A 38 -9.10 5.46 7.46
CA SER A 38 -10.38 5.91 8.01
C SER A 38 -11.52 5.87 6.98
N ASN A 39 -11.20 6.01 5.70
CA ASN A 39 -12.18 6.01 4.60
C ASN A 39 -12.53 4.59 4.10
N HIS A 40 -11.75 3.58 4.51
CA HIS A 40 -11.91 2.22 4.02
C HIS A 40 -12.41 1.24 5.07
N ARG A 41 -12.97 0.13 4.61
CA ARG A 41 -13.28 -1.01 5.47
C ARG A 41 -11.97 -1.59 6.03
N PRO A 42 -11.91 -1.96 7.32
CA PRO A 42 -10.74 -2.63 7.86
C PRO A 42 -10.47 -3.97 7.15
N LEU A 43 -9.21 -4.20 6.80
CA LEU A 43 -8.75 -5.49 6.28
C LEU A 43 -8.73 -6.52 7.42
N ARG A 44 -9.37 -7.68 7.23
CA ARG A 44 -9.21 -8.80 8.16
C ARG A 44 -7.87 -9.49 7.87
N VAL A 45 -7.08 -9.72 8.91
CA VAL A 45 -5.72 -10.25 8.78
C VAL A 45 -5.64 -11.62 9.43
N VAL A 46 -5.04 -12.57 8.71
CA VAL A 46 -4.68 -13.90 9.21
C VAL A 46 -3.21 -14.16 8.88
N GLY A 47 -2.51 -14.90 9.74
CA GLY A 47 -1.08 -15.16 9.60
C GLY A 47 -0.21 -14.12 10.30
N TYR A 48 1.04 -14.01 9.86
CA TYR A 48 2.07 -13.19 10.51
C TYR A 48 2.71 -12.23 9.49
N PRO A 49 2.04 -11.10 9.17
CA PRO A 49 2.61 -10.14 8.25
C PRO A 49 3.80 -9.39 8.88
N SER A 50 4.73 -8.96 8.03
CA SER A 50 5.62 -7.85 8.38
C SER A 50 4.87 -6.51 8.30
N THR A 51 5.39 -5.45 8.92
CA THR A 51 4.75 -4.11 8.86
C THR A 51 4.61 -3.63 7.41
N GLY A 52 5.66 -3.76 6.60
CA GLY A 52 5.67 -3.31 5.22
C GLY A 52 4.72 -4.10 4.32
N SER A 53 4.73 -5.44 4.42
CA SER A 53 3.79 -6.26 3.65
C SER A 53 2.33 -5.99 4.01
N LEU A 54 2.00 -5.81 5.30
CA LEU A 54 0.65 -5.46 5.72
C LEU A 54 0.20 -4.13 5.13
N GLU A 55 1.03 -3.10 5.23
CA GLU A 55 0.72 -1.77 4.73
C GLU A 55 0.50 -1.79 3.21
N THR A 56 1.39 -2.44 2.45
CA THR A 56 1.27 -2.57 1.00
C THR A 56 -0.01 -3.29 0.60
N VAL A 57 -0.37 -4.38 1.28
CA VAL A 57 -1.61 -5.13 1.01
C VAL A 57 -2.86 -4.31 1.36
N GLN A 58 -2.83 -3.54 2.45
CA GLN A 58 -3.92 -2.64 2.79
C GLN A 58 -4.13 -1.58 1.70
N LYS A 59 -3.05 -0.88 1.31
CA LYS A 59 -3.08 0.08 0.19
C LYS A 59 -3.63 -0.57 -1.08
N ALA A 60 -3.20 -1.78 -1.42
CA ALA A 60 -3.70 -2.51 -2.58
C ALA A 60 -5.23 -2.72 -2.54
N VAL A 61 -5.76 -3.21 -1.42
CA VAL A 61 -7.20 -3.45 -1.24
C VAL A 61 -7.99 -2.14 -1.29
N TRP A 62 -7.44 -1.05 -0.78
CA TRP A 62 -8.03 0.29 -0.88
C TRP A 62 -8.10 0.77 -2.32
N ARG A 63 -7.00 0.70 -3.07
CA ARG A 63 -7.01 1.09 -4.50
C ARG A 63 -7.95 0.24 -5.34
N LEU A 64 -8.08 -1.05 -5.03
CA LEU A 64 -9.12 -1.90 -5.62
C LEU A 64 -10.53 -1.40 -5.28
N ALA A 65 -10.79 -1.09 -4.01
CA ALA A 65 -12.10 -0.60 -3.56
C ALA A 65 -12.47 0.77 -4.17
N ASP A 66 -11.49 1.66 -4.33
CA ASP A 66 -11.64 2.96 -4.99
C ASP A 66 -11.85 2.80 -6.50
N GLY A 67 -11.38 1.69 -7.07
CA GLY A 67 -11.33 1.49 -8.51
C GLY A 67 -10.20 2.28 -9.18
N ASP A 68 -9.16 2.59 -8.41
CA ASP A 68 -8.01 3.40 -8.83
C ASP A 68 -6.88 2.50 -9.35
N ALA A 69 -6.90 2.24 -10.65
CA ALA A 69 -5.91 1.38 -11.29
C ALA A 69 -4.52 2.03 -11.34
N ASP A 70 -4.45 3.36 -11.46
CA ASP A 70 -3.17 4.07 -11.58
C ASP A 70 -2.46 4.08 -10.23
N ALA A 71 -3.19 4.34 -9.13
CA ALA A 71 -2.63 4.24 -7.79
C ALA A 71 -2.30 2.79 -7.38
N LEU A 72 -3.03 1.78 -7.90
CA LEU A 72 -2.67 0.38 -7.71
C LEU A 72 -1.39 0.02 -8.47
N ALA A 73 -1.25 0.48 -9.72
CA ALA A 73 -0.04 0.26 -10.53
C ALA A 73 1.19 0.91 -9.89
N ALA A 74 1.03 2.06 -9.23
CA ALA A 74 2.10 2.75 -8.51
C ALA A 74 2.67 1.95 -7.32
N LEU A 75 1.99 0.90 -6.85
CA LEU A 75 2.52 -0.01 -5.83
C LEU A 75 3.48 -1.07 -6.41
N ALA A 76 3.64 -1.14 -7.74
CA ALA A 76 4.42 -2.20 -8.35
C ALA A 76 5.92 -2.06 -8.08
N VAL A 77 6.58 -3.19 -7.84
CA VAL A 77 8.05 -3.25 -7.78
C VAL A 77 8.71 -3.25 -9.16
N ASP A 78 7.95 -3.59 -10.20
CA ASP A 78 8.35 -3.59 -11.61
C ASP A 78 7.18 -3.04 -12.43
N ASP A 79 7.43 -2.03 -13.26
CA ASP A 79 6.41 -1.29 -13.99
C ASP A 79 6.04 -1.91 -15.36
N THR A 80 6.78 -2.92 -15.83
CA THR A 80 6.65 -3.50 -17.18
C THR A 80 5.22 -3.94 -17.50
N HIS A 81 4.51 -4.48 -16.51
CA HIS A 81 3.14 -4.97 -16.65
C HIS A 81 2.17 -4.40 -15.61
N ALA A 82 2.62 -3.46 -14.79
CA ALA A 82 1.87 -2.95 -13.65
C ALA A 82 0.52 -2.36 -14.06
N ASP A 83 0.53 -1.49 -15.06
CA ASP A 83 -0.64 -0.80 -15.60
C ASP A 83 -1.73 -1.75 -16.12
N ALA A 84 -1.34 -2.76 -16.89
CA ALA A 84 -2.27 -3.73 -17.46
C ALA A 84 -2.85 -4.63 -16.36
N THR A 85 -1.98 -5.12 -15.47
CA THR A 85 -2.37 -5.97 -14.33
C THR A 85 -3.32 -5.23 -13.39
N ALA A 86 -3.00 -3.98 -13.01
CA ALA A 86 -3.81 -3.18 -12.12
C ALA A 86 -5.21 -2.91 -12.69
N ARG A 87 -5.31 -2.58 -13.98
CA ARG A 87 -6.60 -2.41 -14.67
C ARG A 87 -7.42 -3.70 -14.68
N ASN A 88 -6.78 -4.85 -14.91
CA ASN A 88 -7.44 -6.15 -14.84
C ASN A 88 -7.95 -6.45 -13.43
N TRP A 89 -7.13 -6.22 -12.40
CA TRP A 89 -7.50 -6.48 -11.01
C TRP A 89 -8.62 -5.55 -10.53
N VAL A 90 -8.55 -4.25 -10.81
CA VAL A 90 -9.62 -3.29 -10.48
C VAL A 90 -10.93 -3.71 -11.13
N LYS A 91 -10.91 -4.07 -12.42
CA LYS A 91 -12.10 -4.52 -13.15
C LYS A 91 -12.69 -5.80 -12.55
N ALA A 92 -11.84 -6.74 -12.12
CA ALA A 92 -12.27 -8.05 -11.65
C ALA A 92 -12.69 -8.08 -10.17
N PHE A 93 -12.02 -7.30 -9.32
CA PHE A 93 -12.11 -7.40 -7.87
C PHE A 93 -12.60 -6.12 -7.20
N GLY A 94 -12.59 -4.97 -7.87
CA GLY A 94 -12.86 -3.68 -7.21
C GLY A 94 -14.25 -3.58 -6.58
N ALA A 95 -15.29 -4.13 -7.24
CA ALA A 95 -16.62 -4.18 -6.66
C ALA A 95 -16.72 -5.09 -5.41
N ALA A 96 -15.90 -6.13 -5.34
CA ALA A 96 -15.84 -7.05 -4.21
C ALA A 96 -14.97 -6.48 -3.07
N ALA A 97 -13.92 -5.73 -3.40
CA ALA A 97 -13.02 -5.04 -2.46
C ALA A 97 -13.73 -3.96 -1.62
N LYS A 98 -14.84 -3.39 -2.11
CA LYS A 98 -15.71 -2.48 -1.35
C LYS A 98 -16.40 -3.13 -0.14
N ALA A 99 -16.46 -4.46 -0.10
CA ALA A 99 -16.99 -5.23 1.01
C ALA A 99 -15.86 -5.78 1.86
N ASP A 100 -16.16 -6.71 2.76
CA ASP A 100 -15.13 -7.29 3.61
C ASP A 100 -14.15 -8.15 2.81
N VAL A 101 -12.85 -7.90 3.03
CA VAL A 101 -11.73 -8.68 2.50
C VAL A 101 -10.93 -9.27 3.65
N THR A 102 -10.51 -10.51 3.51
CA THR A 102 -9.54 -11.13 4.42
C THR A 102 -8.24 -11.39 3.67
N ALA A 103 -7.13 -10.88 4.18
CA ALA A 103 -5.79 -11.20 3.73
C ALA A 103 -5.18 -12.25 4.66
N ASP A 104 -4.81 -13.38 4.08
CA ASP A 104 -4.13 -14.47 4.76
C ASP A 104 -2.67 -14.50 4.31
N PHE A 105 -1.76 -14.22 5.24
CA PHE A 105 -0.34 -14.04 5.00
C PHE A 105 0.42 -15.35 5.20
N TYR A 106 1.08 -15.80 4.15
CA TYR A 106 1.84 -17.05 4.07
C TYR A 106 3.34 -16.79 4.04
N ASP A 107 4.12 -17.76 4.51
CA ASP A 107 5.58 -17.70 4.60
C ASP A 107 6.12 -16.54 5.48
N GLU A 108 7.44 -16.48 5.63
CA GLU A 108 8.15 -15.44 6.38
C GLU A 108 8.24 -14.15 5.57
N GLY A 109 7.68 -13.05 6.08
CA GLY A 109 7.61 -11.74 5.42
C GLY A 109 8.85 -10.86 5.49
N SER A 110 10.06 -11.43 5.51
CA SER A 110 11.32 -10.67 5.72
C SER A 110 11.72 -9.82 4.50
N VAL A 111 11.55 -10.35 3.29
CA VAL A 111 11.82 -9.63 2.02
C VAL A 111 10.72 -9.81 0.98
N ARG A 112 9.84 -10.78 1.20
CA ARG A 112 8.75 -11.18 0.32
C ARG A 112 7.70 -11.91 1.14
N GLN A 113 6.44 -11.73 0.80
CA GLN A 113 5.35 -12.46 1.42
C GLN A 113 4.25 -12.78 0.41
N VAL A 114 3.83 -14.04 0.37
CA VAL A 114 2.68 -14.49 -0.41
C VAL A 114 1.42 -14.23 0.41
N VAL A 115 0.42 -13.62 -0.21
CA VAL A 115 -0.82 -13.25 0.46
C VAL A 115 -2.01 -13.70 -0.36
N VAL A 116 -2.95 -14.37 0.29
CA VAL A 116 -4.21 -14.76 -0.35
C VAL A 116 -5.32 -13.84 0.13
N LEU A 117 -5.91 -13.11 -0.81
CA LEU A 117 -7.08 -12.27 -0.61
C LEU A 117 -8.35 -13.07 -0.82
N TYR A 118 -9.22 -13.04 0.19
CA TYR A 118 -10.55 -13.64 0.18
C TYR A 118 -11.60 -12.53 0.19
N PHE A 119 -12.31 -12.38 -0.93
CA PHE A 119 -13.36 -11.37 -1.08
C PHE A 119 -14.71 -11.94 -0.62
N ALA A 120 -15.16 -11.58 0.59
CA ALA A 120 -16.30 -12.24 1.23
C ALA A 120 -17.61 -12.14 0.43
N LYS A 121 -17.81 -11.02 -0.27
CA LYS A 121 -19.05 -10.77 -1.04
C LYS A 121 -19.14 -11.59 -2.34
N SER A 122 -18.04 -11.74 -3.06
CA SER A 122 -18.02 -12.46 -4.35
C SER A 122 -17.58 -13.92 -4.21
N GLY A 123 -16.91 -14.29 -3.12
CA GLY A 123 -16.26 -15.58 -2.95
C GLY A 123 -15.00 -15.74 -3.82
N GLN A 124 -14.56 -14.69 -4.51
CA GLN A 124 -13.31 -14.72 -5.28
C GLN A 124 -12.13 -14.85 -4.33
N ILE A 125 -11.09 -15.54 -4.81
CA ILE A 125 -9.82 -15.73 -4.11
C ILE A 125 -8.71 -15.32 -5.07
N LYS A 126 -7.82 -14.44 -4.63
CA LYS A 126 -6.69 -13.95 -5.40
C LYS A 126 -5.41 -14.10 -4.59
N GLU A 127 -4.39 -14.69 -5.18
CA GLU A 127 -3.02 -14.64 -4.65
C GLU A 127 -2.34 -13.37 -5.15
N ILE A 128 -1.60 -12.72 -4.26
CA ILE A 128 -0.72 -11.59 -4.55
C ILE A 128 0.61 -11.83 -3.85
N GLU A 129 1.67 -11.20 -4.35
CA GLU A 129 2.99 -11.20 -3.72
C GLU A 129 3.37 -9.77 -3.36
N ALA A 130 3.61 -9.52 -2.07
CA ALA A 130 4.27 -8.31 -1.61
C ALA A 130 5.77 -8.60 -1.49
N ARG A 131 6.63 -7.69 -1.96
CA ARG A 131 8.09 -7.86 -1.85
C ARG A 131 8.81 -6.52 -1.78
N ILE A 132 10.03 -6.56 -1.28
CA ILE A 132 10.95 -5.43 -1.33
C ILE A 132 11.49 -5.30 -2.77
N GLY A 133 11.36 -4.10 -3.34
CA GLY A 133 11.89 -3.73 -4.65
C GLY A 133 13.37 -3.37 -4.60
N ASP A 134 13.93 -2.95 -5.74
CA ASP A 134 15.34 -2.55 -5.84
C ASP A 134 15.64 -1.24 -5.09
N ASP A 135 14.61 -0.49 -4.72
CA ASP A 135 14.67 0.75 -3.94
C ASP A 135 14.53 0.52 -2.41
N ASP A 136 14.64 -0.73 -1.97
CA ASP A 136 14.44 -1.18 -0.59
C ASP A 136 13.03 -0.87 -0.01
N SER A 137 12.05 -0.54 -0.86
CA SER A 137 10.66 -0.28 -0.46
C SER A 137 9.76 -1.48 -0.71
N TRP A 138 8.70 -1.63 0.09
CA TRP A 138 7.70 -2.68 -0.10
C TRP A 138 6.70 -2.32 -1.21
N GLY A 139 6.56 -3.19 -2.20
CA GLY A 139 5.58 -3.09 -3.27
C GLY A 139 4.92 -4.44 -3.60
N LEU A 140 4.21 -4.48 -4.72
CA LEU A 140 3.52 -5.65 -5.24
C LEU A 140 4.16 -6.15 -6.53
N THR A 141 4.14 -7.46 -6.72
CA THR A 141 4.36 -8.07 -8.03
C THR A 141 3.08 -7.95 -8.86
N LEU A 142 3.08 -7.08 -9.87
CA LEU A 142 1.96 -6.86 -10.81
C LEU A 142 2.35 -7.31 -12.23
N ALA A 143 2.42 -8.62 -12.43
CA ALA A 143 3.00 -9.24 -13.63
C ALA A 143 2.02 -10.06 -14.48
N GLU A 144 0.72 -9.81 -14.39
CA GLU A 144 -0.34 -10.58 -15.05
C GLU A 144 -1.12 -9.69 -16.04
N PRO A 145 -0.52 -9.31 -17.19
CA PRO A 145 -1.17 -8.44 -18.15
C PRO A 145 -2.34 -9.11 -18.88
N ASP A 146 -2.39 -10.45 -18.92
CA ASP A 146 -3.52 -11.21 -19.45
C ASP A 146 -4.69 -11.24 -18.44
N PRO A 147 -5.91 -10.81 -18.83
CA PRO A 147 -7.07 -10.84 -17.94
C PRO A 147 -7.41 -12.22 -17.35
N ALA A 148 -7.15 -13.30 -18.08
CA ALA A 148 -7.41 -14.66 -17.60
C ALA A 148 -6.43 -15.06 -16.49
N GLU A 149 -5.15 -14.69 -16.62
CA GLU A 149 -4.14 -14.90 -15.59
C GLU A 149 -4.42 -14.01 -14.37
N ALA A 150 -4.72 -12.72 -14.61
CA ALA A 150 -5.03 -11.74 -13.59
C ALA A 150 -6.18 -12.17 -12.66
N THR A 151 -7.14 -12.91 -13.20
CA THR A 151 -8.33 -13.39 -12.46
C THR A 151 -8.27 -14.86 -12.06
N ALA A 152 -7.16 -15.53 -12.37
CA ALA A 152 -6.99 -16.93 -12.04
C ALA A 152 -7.04 -17.13 -10.52
N LYS A 153 -7.87 -18.09 -10.11
CA LYS A 153 -7.90 -18.55 -8.74
C LYS A 153 -6.61 -19.35 -8.47
N PRO A 154 -5.89 -19.10 -7.35
CA PRO A 154 -4.74 -19.93 -6.99
C PRO A 154 -5.15 -21.40 -6.80
N THR A 155 -4.32 -22.31 -7.31
CA THR A 155 -4.60 -23.76 -7.31
C THR A 155 -4.34 -24.41 -5.95
N TRP A 156 -3.52 -23.79 -5.10
CA TRP A 156 -3.09 -24.34 -3.82
C TRP A 156 -3.81 -23.74 -2.60
N ALA A 157 -4.42 -22.55 -2.74
CA ALA A 157 -4.96 -21.82 -1.60
C ALA A 157 -6.18 -22.54 -0.98
N PRO A 158 -6.28 -22.62 0.36
CA PRO A 158 -7.47 -23.15 1.01
C PRO A 158 -8.74 -22.37 0.62
N SER A 159 -9.89 -23.04 0.66
CA SER A 159 -11.18 -22.39 0.35
C SER A 159 -11.64 -21.37 1.40
N LYS A 160 -11.03 -21.38 2.58
CA LYS A 160 -11.29 -20.44 3.69
C LYS A 160 -9.97 -19.95 4.27
N PRO A 161 -9.87 -18.67 4.68
CA PRO A 161 -8.66 -18.13 5.30
C PRO A 161 -8.34 -18.84 6.62
N GLY A 162 -7.06 -18.94 6.96
CA GLY A 162 -6.57 -19.46 8.23
C GLY A 162 -6.62 -20.98 8.40
N HIS A 163 -6.99 -21.72 7.35
CA HIS A 163 -7.09 -23.19 7.42
C HIS A 163 -5.74 -23.90 7.27
N SER A 164 -4.68 -23.17 6.94
CA SER A 164 -3.36 -23.70 6.58
C SER A 164 -2.33 -23.65 7.70
N GLY A 165 -2.59 -22.92 8.80
CA GLY A 165 -1.68 -22.76 9.94
C GLY A 165 -0.24 -22.50 9.51
N SER A 166 0.10 -21.25 9.19
CA SER A 166 1.48 -20.76 8.96
C SER A 166 2.44 -21.83 8.46
N ARG A 167 2.34 -22.18 7.17
CA ARG A 167 3.38 -23.00 6.53
C ARG A 167 4.64 -22.16 6.50
N THR A 168 5.51 -22.33 7.48
CA THR A 168 6.94 -22.09 7.29
C THR A 168 7.40 -23.16 6.32
N SER A 169 8.03 -22.76 5.24
CA SER A 169 8.59 -23.65 4.24
C SER A 169 9.47 -24.70 4.93
N GLY A 170 8.97 -25.93 5.05
CA GLY A 170 9.61 -26.99 5.81
C GLY A 170 8.66 -27.78 6.70
N THR A 171 7.73 -28.52 6.10
CA THR A 171 7.35 -29.90 6.46
C THR A 171 6.20 -30.31 5.53
N GLU A 172 6.48 -31.19 4.57
CA GLU A 172 5.46 -32.02 3.96
C GLU A 172 4.76 -32.83 5.06
N SER A 173 3.48 -32.57 5.31
CA SER A 173 2.65 -33.56 5.99
C SER A 173 2.28 -34.59 4.94
N GLY A 174 3.08 -35.66 4.90
CA GLY A 174 2.80 -36.88 4.15
C GLY A 174 1.47 -37.50 4.59
N ASN A 175 0.83 -38.14 3.62
CA ASN A 175 -0.35 -38.99 3.80
C ASN A 175 0.09 -40.44 4.06
#